data_AF-A0A519X7K9-F1
#
_entry.id   AF-A0A519X7K9-F1
#
_cell.length_a   1.000
_cell.length_b   1.000
_cell.length_c   1.000
_cell.angle_alpha   90.00
_cell.angle_beta   90.00
_cell.angle_gamma   90.00
#
_symmetry.space_group_name_H-M   'P 1'
#
loop_
_entity.id
_entity.type
_entity.pdbx_description
1 polymer ?
#
loop_
_entity_poly.entity_id
_entity_poly.type
_entity_poly.pdbx_seq_one_letter_code
_entity_poly.pdbx_strand_id
1 'polypeptide(L)'
;MKLKTQHIYTVAAIAMLTITFSCKKDFLEKPSKNEPTLETYYDNAAQVRGATGLLYNSIWYEYQDKAFHAIGEVLSGNMYTGDPKYNTFMNFSIS
;
A
#
# COMPACT_ATOMS: atom_id res chain seq x y z
N MET A 1 60.74 13.30 -11.15
CA MET A 1 59.81 12.86 -10.08
C MET A 1 58.40 13.46 -10.16
N LYS A 2 58.21 14.69 -10.68
CA LYS A 2 56.90 15.39 -10.68
C LYS A 2 55.81 14.78 -11.60
N LEU A 3 56.18 14.18 -12.74
CA LEU A 3 55.23 13.54 -13.67
C LEU A 3 54.50 12.32 -13.07
N LYS A 4 55.21 11.46 -12.33
CA LYS A 4 54.61 10.29 -11.67
C LYS A 4 53.60 10.69 -10.59
N THR A 5 53.89 11.76 -9.85
CA THR A 5 52.99 12.34 -8.85
C THR A 5 51.75 12.98 -9.50
N GLN A 6 51.89 13.64 -10.65
CA GLN A 6 50.77 14.21 -11.41
C GLN A 6 49.81 13.15 -11.95
N HIS A 7 50.33 12.00 -12.40
CA HIS A 7 49.50 10.85 -12.80
C HIS A 7 48.75 10.22 -11.60
N ILE A 8 49.36 10.19 -10.42
CA ILE A 8 48.69 9.72 -9.19
C ILE A 8 47.54 10.66 -8.81
N TYR A 9 47.73 11.98 -8.88
CA TYR A 9 46.66 12.95 -8.58
C TYR A 9 45.50 12.89 -9.60
N THR A 10 45.81 12.66 -10.89
CA THR A 10 44.75 12.51 -11.91
C THR A 10 43.96 11.21 -11.73
N VAL A 11 44.61 10.09 -11.40
CA VAL A 11 43.90 8.84 -11.07
C VAL A 11 43.04 8.99 -9.81
N ALA A 12 43.56 9.66 -8.77
CA ALA A 12 42.80 9.91 -7.55
C ALA A 12 41.57 10.82 -7.79
N ALA A 13 41.70 11.84 -8.64
CA ALA A 13 40.59 12.72 -9.01
C ALA A 13 39.51 11.98 -9.81
N ILE A 14 39.90 11.11 -10.74
CA ILE A 14 38.96 10.27 -11.50
C ILE A 14 38.22 9.28 -10.57
N ALA A 15 38.95 8.63 -9.66
CA ALA A 15 38.35 7.73 -8.66
C ALA A 15 37.32 8.47 -7.78
N MET A 16 37.64 9.68 -7.33
CA MET A 16 36.75 10.50 -6.51
C MET A 16 35.48 10.93 -7.28
N LEU A 17 35.60 11.23 -8.59
CA LEU A 17 34.45 11.46 -9.46
C LEU A 17 33.54 10.22 -9.57
N THR A 18 34.12 9.03 -9.75
CA THR A 18 33.30 7.81 -9.93
C THR A 18 32.47 7.42 -8.71
N ILE A 19 32.92 7.79 -7.51
CA ILE A 19 32.21 7.53 -6.24
C ILE A 19 30.96 8.42 -6.12
N THR A 20 31.01 9.67 -6.59
CA THR A 20 29.88 10.59 -6.51
C THR A 20 28.79 10.30 -7.55
N PHE A 21 29.13 9.68 -8.68
CA PHE A 21 28.17 9.29 -9.73
C PHE A 21 27.43 7.97 -9.46
N SER A 22 27.86 7.14 -8.50
CA SER A 22 27.21 5.84 -8.20
C SER A 22 25.97 5.93 -7.32
N CYS A 23 25.70 7.08 -6.68
CA CYS A 23 24.55 7.24 -5.78
C CYS A 23 23.27 7.64 -6.56
N LYS A 24 22.87 6.84 -7.54
CA LYS A 24 21.58 7.03 -8.22
C LYS A 24 20.46 6.40 -7.39
N LYS A 25 19.32 7.10 -7.28
CA LYS A 25 18.14 6.64 -6.53
C LYS A 25 17.64 5.27 -7.01
N ASP A 26 17.73 4.98 -8.31
CA ASP A 26 17.34 3.71 -8.93
C ASP A 26 18.12 2.48 -8.42
N PHE A 27 19.29 2.68 -7.78
CA PHE A 27 20.02 1.58 -7.12
C PHE A 27 19.41 1.21 -5.76
N LEU A 28 18.83 2.20 -5.06
CA LEU A 28 18.20 2.03 -3.75
C LEU A 28 16.72 1.65 -3.88
N GLU A 29 16.04 2.13 -4.92
CA GLU A 29 14.64 1.83 -5.24
C GLU A 29 14.55 0.72 -6.28
N LYS A 30 14.82 -0.51 -5.84
CA LYS A 30 14.58 -1.70 -6.66
C LYS A 30 13.27 -2.35 -6.22
N PRO A 31 12.15 -2.14 -6.93
CA PRO A 31 10.94 -2.88 -6.65
C PRO A 31 11.20 -4.38 -6.77
N SER A 32 10.47 -5.19 -6.00
CA SER A 32 10.61 -6.63 -6.08
C SER A 32 10.27 -7.11 -7.49
N LYS A 33 11.19 -7.85 -8.11
CA LYS A 33 11.00 -8.36 -9.49
C LYS A 33 9.82 -9.33 -9.61
N ASN A 34 9.37 -9.87 -8.49
CA ASN A 34 8.28 -10.86 -8.43
C ASN A 34 7.02 -10.27 -7.80
N GLU A 35 6.98 -8.96 -7.57
CA GLU A 35 5.81 -8.33 -6.98
C GLU A 35 4.70 -8.24 -8.03
N PRO A 36 3.46 -8.62 -7.68
CA PRO A 36 2.33 -8.51 -8.60
C PRO A 36 2.06 -7.03 -8.91
N THR A 37 2.21 -6.64 -10.17
CA THR A 37 1.83 -5.32 -10.68
C THR A 37 0.49 -5.40 -11.39
N LEU A 38 -0.14 -4.24 -11.64
CA LEU A 38 -1.39 -4.18 -12.42
C LEU A 38 -1.24 -4.85 -13.79
N GLU A 39 -0.04 -4.78 -14.37
CA GLU A 39 0.30 -5.31 -15.70
C GLU A 39 0.60 -6.81 -15.69
N THR A 40 0.93 -7.39 -14.53
CA THR A 40 1.45 -8.78 -14.43
C THR A 40 0.59 -9.71 -13.59
N TYR A 41 -0.38 -9.20 -12.83
CA TYR A 41 -1.15 -10.01 -11.89
C TYR A 41 -2.48 -10.54 -12.44
N TYR A 42 -3.05 -9.93 -13.49
CA TYR A 42 -4.41 -10.25 -13.97
C TYR A 42 -4.42 -11.10 -15.25
N ASP A 43 -3.46 -12.01 -15.40
CA ASP A 43 -3.25 -12.79 -16.63
C ASP A 43 -4.22 -13.97 -16.77
N ASN A 44 -4.80 -14.45 -15.68
CA ASN A 44 -5.77 -15.56 -15.71
C ASN A 44 -6.96 -15.38 -14.78
N ALA A 45 -8.03 -16.12 -15.06
CA ALA A 45 -9.28 -16.02 -14.31
C ALA A 45 -9.15 -16.41 -12.83
N ALA A 46 -8.21 -17.28 -12.45
CA ALA A 46 -8.00 -17.64 -11.05
C ALA A 46 -7.39 -16.48 -10.26
N GLN A 47 -6.43 -15.75 -10.85
CA GLN A 47 -5.84 -14.55 -10.25
C GLN A 47 -6.88 -13.43 -10.10
N VAL A 48 -7.68 -13.16 -11.15
CA VAL A 48 -8.77 -12.16 -11.09
C VAL A 48 -9.76 -12.51 -9.98
N ARG A 49 -10.15 -13.80 -9.86
CA ARG A 49 -11.05 -14.26 -8.80
C ARG A 49 -10.42 -14.16 -7.42
N GLY A 50 -9.14 -14.48 -7.27
CA GLY A 50 -8.40 -14.34 -6.01
C GLY A 50 -8.34 -12.89 -5.54
N ALA A 51 -8.11 -11.95 -6.47
CA ALA A 51 -8.10 -10.51 -6.19
C ALA A 51 -9.49 -9.98 -5.80
N THR A 52 -10.51 -10.34 -6.59
CA THR A 52 -11.88 -9.82 -6.41
C THR A 52 -12.66 -10.52 -5.30
N GLY A 53 -12.24 -11.71 -4.85
CA GLY A 53 -12.86 -12.42 -3.73
C GLY A 53 -12.86 -11.62 -2.42
N LEU A 54 -11.86 -10.75 -2.22
CA LEU A 54 -11.79 -9.84 -1.07
C LEU A 54 -12.98 -8.86 -1.03
N LEU A 55 -13.52 -8.48 -2.19
CA LEU A 55 -14.65 -7.55 -2.29
C LEU A 55 -15.94 -8.12 -1.69
N TYR A 56 -16.00 -9.43 -1.45
CA TYR A 56 -17.16 -10.12 -0.89
C TYR A 56 -17.06 -10.38 0.62
N ASN A 57 -15.98 -9.97 1.28
CA ASN A 57 -15.82 -10.21 2.72
C ASN A 57 -15.19 -9.00 3.41
N SER A 58 -13.89 -8.80 3.25
CA SER A 58 -13.12 -7.91 4.13
C SER A 58 -13.57 -6.46 4.08
N ILE A 59 -13.97 -5.98 2.90
CA ILE A 59 -14.37 -4.59 2.71
C ILE A 59 -15.70 -4.24 3.39
N TRP A 60 -16.54 -5.24 3.67
CA TRP A 60 -17.87 -5.06 4.24
C TRP A 60 -17.91 -5.24 5.76
N TYR A 61 -16.78 -5.63 6.37
CA TYR A 61 -16.73 -5.98 7.78
C TYR A 61 -17.19 -4.83 8.69
N GLU A 62 -16.72 -3.60 8.42
CA GLU A 62 -17.11 -2.42 9.20
C GLU A 62 -18.58 -2.05 9.02
N TYR A 63 -19.11 -2.22 7.80
CA TYR A 63 -20.52 -1.99 7.52
C TYR A 63 -21.40 -3.02 8.24
N GLN A 64 -21.06 -4.30 8.14
CA GLN A 64 -21.85 -5.39 8.71
C GLN A 64 -21.88 -5.36 10.24
N ASP A 65 -20.81 -4.93 10.91
CA ASP A 65 -20.73 -4.92 12.37
C ASP A 65 -21.85 -4.07 13.00
N LYS A 66 -21.89 -2.77 12.71
CA LYS A 66 -22.84 -1.84 13.37
C LYS A 66 -23.72 -1.04 12.43
N ALA A 67 -23.22 -0.62 11.26
CA ALA A 67 -23.99 0.23 10.35
C ALA A 67 -25.21 -0.50 9.79
N PHE A 68 -25.04 -1.75 9.34
CA PHE A 68 -26.10 -2.60 8.84
C PHE A 68 -27.20 -2.80 9.88
N HIS A 69 -26.82 -3.22 11.09
CA HIS A 69 -27.74 -3.45 12.18
C HIS A 69 -28.43 -2.16 12.65
N ALA A 70 -27.72 -1.05 12.84
CA ALA A 70 -28.35 0.20 13.25
C ALA A 70 -29.35 0.71 12.19
N ILE A 71 -28.88 0.85 10.95
CA ILE A 71 -29.64 1.53 9.89
C ILE A 71 -30.69 0.61 9.26
N GLY A 72 -30.32 -0.64 8.97
CA GLY A 72 -31.21 -1.61 8.33
C GLY A 72 -32.18 -2.26 9.30
N GLU A 73 -31.72 -2.58 10.51
CA GLU A 73 -32.50 -3.40 11.44
C GLU A 73 -33.22 -2.54 12.51
N VAL A 74 -32.46 -1.80 13.32
CA VAL A 74 -33.03 -1.04 14.44
C VAL A 74 -33.97 0.07 13.98
N LEU A 75 -33.55 0.86 12.98
CA LEU A 75 -34.38 1.95 12.46
C LEU A 75 -35.62 1.47 11.69
N SER A 76 -35.61 0.24 11.16
CA SER A 76 -36.80 -0.36 10.53
C SER A 76 -37.74 -1.03 11.54
N GLY A 77 -37.32 -1.14 12.80
CA GLY A 77 -38.10 -1.72 13.90
C GLY A 77 -38.07 -3.25 13.94
N ASN A 78 -37.18 -3.92 13.20
CA ASN A 78 -37.06 -5.38 13.21
C ASN A 78 -36.09 -5.91 14.31
N MET A 79 -35.29 -5.00 14.91
CA MET A 79 -34.35 -5.31 15.97
C MET A 79 -34.39 -4.23 17.07
N TYR A 80 -34.16 -4.63 18.31
CA TYR A 80 -33.92 -3.73 19.43
C TYR A 80 -32.50 -3.92 19.96
N THR A 81 -31.79 -2.82 20.21
CA THR A 81 -30.47 -2.82 20.88
C THR A 81 -30.41 -1.72 21.93
N GLY A 82 -29.83 -2.05 23.08
CA GLY A 82 -29.51 -1.08 24.15
C GLY A 82 -28.03 -0.68 24.19
N ASP A 83 -27.22 -1.18 23.25
CA ASP A 83 -25.78 -0.87 23.22
C ASP A 83 -25.57 0.56 22.65
N PRO A 84 -24.97 1.48 23.43
CA PRO A 84 -24.75 2.86 23.00
C PRO A 84 -23.81 2.97 21.79
N LYS A 85 -23.04 1.93 21.44
CA LYS A 85 -22.20 1.92 20.24
C LYS A 85 -22.99 2.02 18.93
N TYR A 86 -24.27 1.65 18.92
CA TYR A 86 -25.13 1.80 17.75
C TYR A 86 -25.68 3.23 17.61
N ASN A 87 -25.64 4.04 18.67
CA ASN A 87 -26.21 5.39 18.67
C ASN A 87 -25.55 6.31 17.64
N THR A 88 -24.25 6.13 17.37
CA THR A 88 -23.53 6.94 16.37
C THR A 88 -24.08 6.70 14.96
N PHE A 89 -24.47 5.46 14.65
CA PHE A 89 -25.10 5.10 13.38
C PHE A 89 -26.59 5.46 13.35
N MET A 90 -27.32 5.25 14.45
CA MET A 90 -28.75 5.60 14.53
C MET A 90 -29.01 7.11 14.46
N ASN A 91 -28.10 7.92 15.03
CA ASN A 91 -28.20 9.38 15.04
C ASN A 91 -27.41 10.04 13.91
N PHE A 92 -26.83 9.26 12.99
CA PHE A 92 -26.00 9.75 11.87
C PHE A 92 -24.91 10.75 12.31
N SER A 93 -24.25 10.48 13.43
CA SER A 93 -23.28 11.38 14.06
C SER A 93 -21.83 10.91 13.93
N ILE A 94 -21.54 10.03 12.96
CA ILE A 94 -20.20 9.49 12.73
C ILE A 94 -19.31 10.57 12.14
N SER A 95 -18.13 10.75 12.74
CA SER A 95 -17.07 11.68 12.33
C SER A 95 -15.73 10.96 12.24
#